data_AF-A0A2V6M297-F1
#
_entry.id   AF-A0A2V6M297-F1
#
_cell.length_a   1.000
_cell.length_b   1.000
_cell.length_c   1.000
_cell.angle_alpha   90.00
_cell.angle_beta   90.00
_cell.angle_gamma   90.00
#
_symmetry.space_group_name_H-M   'P 1'
#
loop_
_entity.id
_entity.type
_entity.pdbx_description
1 polymer ?
#
loop_
_entity_poly.entity_id
_entity_poly.type
_entity_poly.pdbx_seq_one_letter_code
_entity_poly.pdbx_strand_id
1 'polypeptide(L)' 'MRKRPYIKREWCVRVLDNPLRSEPQENNRHRFWGAVPELGSRYLRVVTLADKVTIHNAFPDRRFKP' A
#
# COMPACT_ATOMS: atom_id res chain seq x y z
N MET A 1 18.63 -2.22 12.92
CA MET A 1 17.33 -1.86 12.30
C MET A 1 17.38 -2.12 10.79
N ARG A 2 16.90 -3.28 10.31
CA ARG A 2 16.88 -3.59 8.87
C ARG A 2 15.71 -2.88 8.20
N LYS A 3 15.95 -1.68 7.67
CA LYS A 3 15.05 -1.02 6.71
C LYS A 3 14.92 -1.98 5.52
N ARG A 4 13.70 -2.49 5.30
CA ARG A 4 13.35 -3.44 4.24
C ARG A 4 13.48 -2.73 2.89
N PRO A 5 14.59 -2.91 2.14
CA PRO A 5 14.93 -2.04 1.00
C PRO A 5 14.24 -2.45 -0.30
N TYR A 6 13.37 -3.46 -0.26
CA TYR A 6 12.74 -4.03 -1.45
C TYR A 6 11.45 -3.31 -1.87
N ILE A 7 10.85 -2.46 -1.03
CA ILE A 7 9.63 -1.73 -1.44
C ILE A 7 10.01 -0.57 -2.34
N LYS A 8 9.70 -0.72 -3.62
CA LYS A 8 9.86 0.35 -4.60
C LYS A 8 8.73 1.36 -4.49
N ARG A 9 9.07 2.64 -4.68
CA ARG A 9 8.09 3.73 -4.71
C ARG A 9 7.06 3.53 -5.83
N GLU A 10 7.49 2.93 -6.94
CA GLU A 10 6.64 2.56 -8.08
C GLU A 10 5.46 1.68 -7.67
N TRP A 11 5.66 0.75 -6.75
CA TRP A 11 4.57 -0.11 -6.27
C TRP A 11 3.57 0.67 -5.45
N CYS A 12 4.02 1.60 -4.60
CA CYS A 12 3.11 2.48 -3.86
C CYS A 12 2.29 3.33 -4.83
N VAL A 13 2.91 3.91 -5.86
CA VAL A 13 2.21 4.70 -6.88
C VAL A 13 1.19 3.83 -7.62
N ARG A 14 1.56 2.62 -8.05
CA ARG A 14 0.63 1.68 -8.70
C ARG A 14 -0.57 1.36 -7.81
N VAL A 15 -0.37 1.13 -6.52
CA VAL A 15 -1.46 0.86 -5.56
C VAL A 15 -2.35 2.09 -5.34
N LEU A 16 -1.82 3.30 -5.43
CA LEU A 16 -2.62 4.53 -5.30
C LEU A 16 -3.38 4.85 -6.59
N ASP A 17 -2.77 4.60 -7.74
CA ASP A 17 -3.34 4.83 -9.06
C ASP A 17 -4.43 3.79 -9.38
N ASN A 18 -4.19 2.52 -9.04
CA ASN A 18 -5.11 1.41 -9.23
C ASN A 18 -5.24 0.56 -7.95
N PRO A 19 -5.90 1.06 -6.90
CA PRO A 19 -6.16 0.28 -5.70
C PRO A 19 -7.22 -0.79 -5.99
N LEU A 20 -6.91 -2.03 -5.64
CA LEU A 20 -7.89 -3.12 -5.62
C LEU A 20 -8.94 -2.92 -4.54
N ARG A 21 -8.54 -2.33 -3.41
CA ARG A 21 -9.43 -2.01 -2.30
C ARG A 21 -8.94 -0.74 -1.62
N SER A 22 -9.87 0.09 -1.19
CA SER A 22 -9.57 1.27 -0.38
C SER A 22 -10.52 1.36 0.80
N GLU A 23 -10.00 1.55 1.99
CA GLU A 23 -10.81 1.76 3.20
C GLU A 23 -10.34 3.03 3.91
N PRO A 24 -11.25 3.97 4.20
CA PRO A 24 -10.95 5.08 5.09
C PRO A 24 -10.79 4.55 6.52
N GLN A 25 -9.80 5.09 7.23
CA GLN A 25 -9.58 4.86 8.65
C GLN A 25 -9.87 6.15 9.42
N GLU A 26 -10.41 6.01 10.63
CA GLU A 26 -10.52 7.12 11.59
C GLU A 26 -9.16 7.81 11.82
N ASN A 27 -9.18 9.12 12.00
CA ASN A 27 -8.02 10.02 12.10
C ASN A 27 -7.35 10.41 10.77
N ASN A 28 -8.15 10.63 9.72
CA ASN A 28 -7.70 11.16 8.42
C ASN A 28 -6.63 10.29 7.73
N ARG A 29 -6.81 8.98 7.75
CA ARG A 29 -5.90 8.04 7.09
C ARG A 29 -6.67 7.19 6.10
N HIS A 30 -6.07 6.88 4.96
CA HIS A 30 -6.67 5.99 3.98
C HIS A 30 -5.76 4.78 3.76
N ARG A 31 -6.35 3.59 3.80
CA ARG A 31 -5.66 2.34 3.51
C ARG A 31 -6.02 1.91 2.10
N PHE A 32 -5.01 1.66 1.30
CA PHE A 32 -5.11 1.17 -0.06
C PHE A 32 -4.44 -0.18 -0.14
N TRP A 33 -5.05 -1.11 -0.87
CA TRP A 33 -4.49 -2.42 -1.18
C TRP A 33 -4.37 -2.53 -2.69
N GLY A 34 -3.24 -3.04 -3.17
CA GLY A 34 -3.03 -3.32 -4.59
C GLY A 34 -2.12 -4.51 -4.78
N ALA A 35 -2.33 -5.28 -5.85
CA ALA A 35 -1.49 -6.43 -6.16
C ALA A 35 -0.17 -5.96 -6.74
N VAL A 36 0.92 -6.53 -6.22
CA VAL A 36 2.28 -6.30 -6.70
C VAL A 36 2.83 -7.65 -7.19
N PRO A 37 2.68 -7.96 -8.49
CA PRO A 37 3.18 -9.21 -9.06
C PRO A 37 4.70 -9.35 -8.90
N GLU A 38 5.43 -8.24 -8.95
CA GLU A 38 6.90 -8.17 -8.76
C GLU A 38 7.36 -8.60 -7.36
N LEU A 39 6.47 -8.60 -6.37
CA LEU A 39 6.74 -9.09 -5.02
C LEU A 39 6.31 -10.57 -4.84
N GLY A 40 6.14 -11.30 -5.95
CA GLY A 40 5.65 -12.68 -5.97
C GLY A 40 4.13 -12.76 -5.80
N SER A 41 3.39 -11.96 -6.56
CA SER A 41 1.90 -11.89 -6.52
C SER A 41 1.34 -11.64 -5.13
N ARG A 42 1.97 -10.70 -4.41
CA ARG A 42 1.54 -10.30 -3.06
C ARG A 42 0.79 -8.98 -3.12
N TYR A 43 -0.07 -8.74 -2.14
CA TYR A 43 -0.74 -7.46 -2.00
C TYR A 43 0.14 -6.49 -1.21
N LEU A 44 0.21 -5.25 -1.64
CA LEU A 44 0.84 -4.16 -0.92
C LEU A 44 -0.25 -3.31 -0.27
N ARG A 45 -0.15 -3.13 1.04
CA ARG A 45 -0.98 -2.20 1.78
C ARG A 45 -0.26 -0.87 1.93
N VAL A 46 -0.83 0.17 1.38
CA VAL A 46 -0.33 1.55 1.40
C VAL A 46 -1.28 2.38 2.27
N VAL A 47 -0.75 2.97 3.33
CA VAL A 47 -1.46 3.88 4.21
C VAL A 47 -1.05 5.30 3.83
N THR A 48 -2.03 6.10 3.45
CA THR A 48 -1.87 7.53 3.17
C THR A 48 -2.54 8.38 4.25
N LEU A 49 -2.20 9.66 4.25
CA LEU A 49 -2.87 10.68 5.07
C LEU A 49 -4.17 11.17 4.39
N ALA A 50 -4.81 12.19 4.97
CA ALA A 50 -6.08 12.78 4.53
C ALA A 50 -6.09 13.14 3.04
N ASP A 51 -4.93 13.58 2.57
CA ASP A 51 -4.68 14.07 1.21
C ASP A 51 -4.66 12.95 0.16
N LYS A 52 -4.67 11.67 0.56
CA LYS A 52 -4.59 10.48 -0.31
C LYS A 52 -3.36 10.40 -1.23
N VAL A 53 -2.50 11.42 -1.25
CA VAL A 53 -1.23 11.45 -1.98
C VAL A 53 -0.04 11.13 -1.06
N THR A 54 -0.05 11.69 0.15
CA THR A 54 1.07 11.50 1.09
C THR A 54 1.06 10.10 1.70
N ILE A 55 1.99 9.25 1.24
CA ILE A 55 2.21 7.90 1.78
C ILE A 55 2.84 8.03 3.17
N HIS A 56 2.10 7.58 4.19
CA HIS A 56 2.59 7.51 5.56
C HIS A 56 3.35 6.20 5.82
N ASN A 57 2.79 5.07 5.36
CA ASN A 57 3.38 3.76 5.58
C ASN A 57 3.01 2.79 4.46
N ALA A 58 3.91 1.88 4.08
CA ALA A 58 3.64 0.88 3.06
C ALA A 58 4.31 -0.44 3.41
N PHE A 59 3.56 -1.54 3.33
CA PHE A 59 4.08 -2.87 3.61
C PHE A 59 3.29 -3.96 2.88
N PRO A 60 3.95 -5.06 2.51
CA PRO A 60 3.28 -6.17 1.87
C PRO A 60 2.39 -6.91 2.86
N ASP A 61 1.12 -7.03 2.51
CA ASP A 61 0.15 -7.84 3.20
C ASP A 61 0.06 -9.21 2.50
N ARG A 62 0.55 -10.24 3.18
CA ARG A 62 0.57 -11.62 2.68
C ARG A 62 -0.70 -12.39 3.03
N ARG A 63 -1.58 -11.81 3.86
CA ARG A 63 -2.77 -12.47 4.39
C ARG A 63 -4.05 -11.91 3.79
N PHE A 64 -3.95 -10.74 3.15
CA PHE A 64 -5.02 -10.17 2.36
C PHE A 64 -5.40 -11.13 1.22
N LYS A 65 -6.63 -11.64 1.30
CA LYS A 65 -7.33 -12.30 0.21
C LYS A 65 -8.44 -11.34 -0.21
N PRO A 66 -8.56 -11.04 -1.52
CA PRO A 66 -9.56 -10.11 -2.04
C PRO A 66 -10.99 -10.56 -1.67
#